data_AF-M2A7X3-F1
#
_entry.id   AF-M2A7X3-F1
#
_cell.length_a   1.000
_cell.length_b   1.000
_cell.length_c   1.000
_cell.angle_alpha   90.00
_cell.angle_beta   90.00
_cell.angle_gamma   90.00
#
_symmetry.space_group_name_H-M   'P 1'
#
loop_
_entity.id
_entity.type
_entity.pdbx_description
1 polymer ?
#
loop_
_entity_poly.entity_id
_entity_poly.type
_entity_poly.pdbx_seq_one_letter_code
_entity_poly.pdbx_strand_id
1 'polypeptide(L)'
;MANSKTNLDGKRSAWIKWAGSAIVVLGLLFYFYPRDKVELDDHGYDASVALYRICNQRDTESLRNVAEQIAKWESEGSISERSTESLQKVVDLAHAGDWTQAGRECRRMMEDQVQR
;
A
#
# COMPACT_ATOMS: atom_id res chain seq x y z
N MET A 1 -21.76 -50.22 24.90
CA MET A 1 -21.76 -48.82 24.41
C MET A 1 -20.42 -48.20 24.77
N ALA A 2 -19.52 -48.03 23.80
CA ALA A 2 -18.22 -47.37 24.02
C ALA A 2 -18.03 -46.28 22.96
N ASN A 3 -17.64 -45.10 23.44
CA ASN A 3 -17.72 -43.79 22.81
C ASN A 3 -16.46 -43.53 21.97
N SER A 4 -16.60 -43.41 20.65
CA SER A 4 -15.49 -43.09 19.73
C SER A 4 -15.48 -41.60 19.40
N LYS A 5 -14.83 -40.80 20.24
CA LYS A 5 -14.45 -39.42 19.90
C LYS A 5 -13.02 -39.23 20.35
N THR A 6 -12.08 -39.13 19.40
CA THR A 6 -10.78 -38.41 19.49
C THR A 6 -9.76 -38.91 18.46
N ASN A 7 -9.96 -38.69 17.16
CA ASN A 7 -8.86 -38.81 16.19
C ASN A 7 -8.94 -37.86 14.99
N LEU A 8 -9.94 -36.96 14.94
CA LEU A 8 -10.12 -36.01 13.84
C LEU A 8 -9.59 -34.59 14.14
N ASP A 9 -9.27 -34.27 15.40
CA ASP A 9 -8.83 -32.93 15.81
C ASP A 9 -7.34 -32.66 15.61
N GLY A 10 -6.49 -33.70 15.62
CA GLY A 10 -5.04 -33.56 15.50
C GLY A 10 -4.59 -33.09 14.12
N LYS A 11 -5.18 -33.66 13.05
CA LYS A 11 -4.82 -33.32 11.66
C LYS A 11 -5.34 -31.95 11.25
N ARG A 12 -6.52 -31.55 11.77
CA ARG A 12 -7.18 -30.26 11.47
C ARG A 12 -6.52 -29.07 12.16
N SER A 13 -5.91 -29.24 13.32
CA SER A 13 -5.22 -28.12 14.01
C SER A 13 -3.81 -27.87 13.47
N ALA A 14 -3.15 -28.89 12.92
CA ALA A 14 -1.81 -28.77 12.36
C ALA A 14 -1.80 -27.93 11.06
N TRP A 15 -2.68 -28.21 10.08
CA TRP A 15 -2.70 -27.45 8.82
C TRP A 15 -3.10 -25.98 9.02
N ILE A 16 -3.95 -25.67 10.00
CA ILE A 16 -4.33 -24.29 10.33
C ILE A 16 -3.12 -23.50 10.87
N LYS A 17 -2.29 -24.13 11.72
CA LYS A 17 -1.07 -23.51 12.24
C LYS A 17 -0.06 -23.21 11.13
N TRP A 18 0.15 -24.17 10.22
CA TRP A 18 1.02 -23.98 9.06
C TRP A 18 0.48 -22.94 8.08
N ALA A 19 -0.83 -22.89 7.85
CA ALA A 19 -1.47 -21.89 6.99
C ALA A 19 -1.33 -20.47 7.55
N GLY A 20 -1.57 -20.29 8.86
CA GLY A 20 -1.39 -18.99 9.51
C GLY A 20 0.07 -18.51 9.44
N SER A 21 1.02 -19.42 9.69
CA SER A 21 2.45 -19.10 9.57
C SER A 21 2.85 -18.73 8.14
N ALA A 22 2.32 -19.43 7.12
CA ALA A 22 2.62 -19.13 5.73
C ALA A 22 2.12 -17.74 5.30
N ILE A 23 0.94 -17.32 5.76
CA ILE A 23 0.39 -15.98 5.45
C ILE A 23 1.27 -14.88 6.06
N VAL A 24 1.72 -15.05 7.32
CA VAL A 24 2.61 -14.07 7.96
C VAL A 24 3.96 -14.00 7.24
N VAL A 25 4.52 -15.14 6.86
CA VAL A 25 5.79 -15.18 6.11
C VAL A 25 5.65 -14.54 4.73
N LEU A 26 4.54 -14.79 4.02
CA LEU A 26 4.27 -14.15 2.73
C LEU A 26 4.08 -12.62 2.88
N GLY A 27 3.38 -12.17 3.92
CA GLY A 27 3.26 -10.75 4.23
C GLY A 27 4.59 -10.09 4.55
N LEU A 28 5.46 -10.77 5.30
CA LEU A 28 6.82 -10.29 5.61
C LEU A 28 7.71 -10.27 4.37
N LEU A 29 7.68 -11.31 3.54
CA LEU A 29 8.44 -11.36 2.28
C LEU A 29 7.98 -10.27 1.32
N PHE A 30 6.67 -10.04 1.20
CA PHE A 30 6.13 -8.94 0.42
C PHE A 30 6.56 -7.57 0.99
N TYR A 31 6.63 -7.44 2.31
CA TYR A 31 7.08 -6.21 2.96
C TYR A 31 8.59 -5.95 2.79
N PHE A 32 9.42 -6.99 2.78
CA PHE A 32 10.89 -6.91 2.69
C PHE A 32 11.46 -7.07 1.28
N TYR A 33 10.64 -7.34 0.26
CA TYR A 33 11.13 -7.48 -1.11
C TYR A 33 11.71 -6.14 -1.62
N PRO A 34 12.93 -6.13 -2.17
CA PRO A 34 13.53 -4.90 -2.69
C PRO A 34 12.64 -4.33 -3.79
N ARG A 35 12.21 -3.08 -3.62
CA ARG A 35 11.43 -2.34 -4.63
C ARG A 35 12.35 -1.48 -5.47
N ASP A 36 11.98 -1.35 -6.75
CA ASP A 36 12.59 -0.40 -7.66
C ASP A 36 12.34 1.04 -7.19
N LYS A 37 13.36 1.90 -7.34
CA LYS A 37 13.27 3.33 -7.00
C LYS A 37 12.18 3.99 -7.83
N VAL A 38 11.34 4.81 -7.20
CA VAL A 38 10.27 5.51 -7.91
C VAL A 38 10.81 6.78 -8.56
N GLU A 39 10.56 6.90 -9.87
CA GLU A 39 10.80 8.13 -10.62
C GLU A 39 9.53 8.97 -10.67
N LEU A 40 9.57 10.19 -10.11
CA LEU A 40 8.48 11.16 -10.22
C LEU A 40 8.92 12.33 -11.09
N ASP A 41 7.96 12.84 -11.86
CA ASP A 41 7.96 14.16 -12.49
C ASP A 41 7.45 15.23 -11.50
N ASP A 42 7.44 16.50 -11.94
CA ASP A 42 7.11 17.65 -11.09
C ASP A 42 5.70 17.53 -10.50
N HIS A 43 4.70 17.20 -11.34
CA HIS A 43 3.32 16.97 -10.87
C HIS A 43 3.26 15.79 -9.89
N GLY A 44 3.99 14.71 -10.16
CA GLY A 44 4.08 13.55 -9.30
C GLY A 44 4.66 13.88 -7.92
N TYR A 45 5.72 14.69 -7.88
CA TYR A 45 6.34 15.13 -6.65
C TYR A 45 5.40 16.01 -5.82
N ASP A 46 4.77 17.01 -6.43
CA ASP A 46 3.82 17.90 -5.74
C ASP A 46 2.63 17.12 -5.17
N ALA A 47 2.10 16.17 -5.95
CA ALA A 47 1.04 15.27 -5.50
C ALA A 47 1.49 14.41 -4.31
N SER A 48 2.73 13.90 -4.31
CA SER A 48 3.29 13.10 -3.21
C SER A 48 3.40 13.90 -1.92
N VAL A 49 3.79 15.18 -2.00
CA VAL A 49 3.86 16.10 -0.85
C VAL A 49 2.46 16.37 -0.30
N ALA A 50 1.49 16.63 -1.17
CA ALA A 50 0.10 16.84 -0.79
C ALA A 50 -0.48 15.59 -0.11
N LEU A 51 -0.32 14.42 -0.73
CA LEU A 51 -0.75 13.13 -0.17
C LEU A 51 -0.10 12.84 1.18
N TYR A 52 1.19 13.15 1.37
CA TYR A 52 1.84 12.97 2.68
C TYR A 52 1.13 13.76 3.79
N ARG A 53 0.80 15.03 3.52
CA ARG A 53 0.06 15.87 4.48
C ARG A 53 -1.34 15.32 4.74
N ILE A 54 -2.05 14.94 3.67
CA ILE A 54 -3.40 14.35 3.75
C ILE A 54 -3.39 13.07 4.58
N CYS A 55 -2.44 12.17 4.35
CA CYS A 55 -2.31 10.92 5.10
C CYS A 55 -2.06 11.16 6.60
N ASN A 56 -1.26 12.17 6.94
CA ASN A 56 -1.01 12.54 8.34
C ASN A 56 -2.24 13.14 9.01
N GLN A 57 -3.07 13.87 8.27
CA GLN A 57 -4.32 14.46 8.76
C GLN A 57 -5.50 13.47 8.71
N ARG A 58 -5.36 12.37 7.96
CA ARG A 58 -6.42 11.40 7.65
C ARG A 58 -7.66 12.06 7.06
N ASP A 59 -7.42 13.05 6.19
CA ASP A 59 -8.47 13.84 5.57
C ASP A 59 -9.01 13.14 4.31
N THR A 60 -10.18 12.53 4.44
CA THR A 60 -10.83 11.79 3.35
C THR A 60 -11.35 12.70 2.23
N GLU A 61 -11.73 13.93 2.54
CA GLU A 61 -12.24 14.86 1.53
C GLU A 61 -11.10 15.37 0.66
N SER A 62 -10.00 15.80 1.29
CA SER A 62 -8.79 16.19 0.58
C SER A 62 -8.17 15.03 -0.20
N LEU A 63 -8.25 13.79 0.31
CA LEU A 63 -7.82 12.59 -0.43
C LEU A 63 -8.59 12.44 -1.75
N ARG A 64 -9.93 12.55 -1.71
CA ARG A 64 -10.76 12.46 -2.91
C ARG A 64 -10.39 13.55 -3.93
N ASN A 65 -10.26 14.79 -3.47
CA ASN A 65 -9.95 15.92 -4.35
C ASN A 65 -8.58 15.74 -5.02
N VAL A 66 -7.57 15.25 -4.29
CA VAL A 66 -6.25 15.00 -4.87
C VAL A 66 -6.26 13.82 -5.84
N ALA A 67 -7.04 12.77 -5.57
CA ALA A 67 -7.20 11.64 -6.49
C ALA A 67 -7.87 12.05 -7.81
N GLU A 68 -8.91 12.88 -7.73
CA GLU A 68 -9.55 13.46 -8.92
C GLU A 68 -8.57 14.34 -9.72
N GLN A 69 -7.73 15.12 -9.02
CA GLN A 69 -6.72 15.95 -9.68
C GLN A 69 -5.63 15.12 -10.38
N ILE A 70 -5.20 14.01 -9.78
CA ILE A 70 -4.25 13.07 -10.40
C ILE A 70 -4.87 12.44 -11.66
N ALA A 71 -6.11 11.95 -11.57
CA ALA A 71 -6.82 11.38 -12.72
C ALA A 71 -7.00 12.40 -13.86
N LYS A 72 -7.25 13.67 -13.52
CA LYS A 72 -7.30 14.76 -14.49
C LYS A 72 -5.94 14.94 -15.18
N TRP A 73 -4.85 15.04 -14.43
CA TRP A 73 -3.52 15.19 -15.03
C TRP A 73 -3.15 14.01 -15.93
N GLU A 74 -3.52 12.79 -15.54
CA GLU A 74 -3.30 11.59 -16.35
C GLU A 74 -4.04 11.71 -17.69
N SER A 75 -5.32 12.09 -17.65
CA SER A 75 -6.13 12.28 -18.86
C SER A 75 -5.62 13.39 -19.78
N GLU A 76 -4.96 14.40 -19.21
CA GLU A 76 -4.36 15.52 -19.93
C GLU A 76 -2.94 15.22 -20.43
N GLY A 77 -2.34 14.09 -20.01
CA GLY A 77 -0.94 13.76 -20.30
C GLY A 77 0.06 14.66 -19.58
N SER A 78 -0.38 15.37 -18.54
CA SER A 78 0.44 16.31 -17.75
C SER A 78 1.27 15.61 -16.66
N ILE A 79 1.00 14.34 -16.40
CA ILE A 79 1.73 13.49 -15.45
C ILE A 79 2.07 12.16 -16.15
N SER A 80 3.23 11.61 -15.84
CA SER A 80 3.65 10.32 -16.38
C SER A 80 2.85 9.15 -15.78
N GLU A 81 2.76 8.07 -16.55
CA GLU A 81 2.16 6.81 -16.10
C GLU A 81 2.85 6.27 -14.84
N ARG A 82 4.19 6.32 -14.79
CA ARG A 82 4.98 5.87 -13.63
C ARG A 82 4.68 6.67 -12.35
N SER A 83 4.59 8.01 -12.45
CA SER A 83 4.14 8.86 -11.34
C SER A 83 2.73 8.47 -10.91
N THR A 84 1.81 8.35 -11.87
CA THR A 84 0.39 8.08 -11.60
C THR A 84 0.19 6.75 -10.90
N GLU A 85 0.78 5.67 -11.40
CA GLU A 85 0.71 4.35 -10.77
C GLU A 85 1.24 4.36 -9.34
N SER A 86 2.32 5.13 -9.09
CA SER A 86 2.94 5.20 -7.77
C SER A 86 2.07 5.97 -6.78
N LEU A 87 1.45 7.07 -7.22
CA LEU A 87 0.51 7.84 -6.42
C LEU A 87 -0.80 7.08 -6.17
N GLN A 88 -1.30 6.36 -7.17
CA GLN A 88 -2.53 5.58 -7.04
C GLN A 88 -2.39 4.50 -5.96
N LYS A 89 -1.23 3.85 -5.86
CA LYS A 89 -0.95 2.90 -4.75
C LYS A 89 -1.09 3.54 -3.37
N VAL A 90 -0.67 4.79 -3.22
CA VAL A 90 -0.85 5.55 -1.96
C VAL A 90 -2.32 5.84 -1.71
N VAL A 91 -3.04 6.29 -2.74
CA VAL A 91 -4.48 6.58 -2.67
C VAL A 91 -5.26 5.33 -2.26
N ASP A 92 -4.93 4.17 -2.83
CA ASP A 92 -5.56 2.89 -2.49
C ASP A 92 -5.30 2.46 -1.05
N LEU A 93 -4.06 2.61 -0.57
CA LEU A 93 -3.70 2.35 0.84
C LEU A 93 -4.48 3.25 1.80
N ALA A 94 -4.59 4.53 1.47
CA ALA A 94 -5.32 5.52 2.24
C ALA A 94 -6.84 5.20 2.25
N HIS A 95 -7.42 4.82 1.11
CA HIS A 95 -8.82 4.38 1.01
C HIS A 95 -9.10 3.09 1.80
N ALA A 96 -8.15 2.17 1.84
CA ALA A 96 -8.22 0.96 2.68
C ALA A 96 -8.09 1.27 4.18
N GLY A 97 -7.85 2.53 4.55
CA GLY A 97 -7.67 2.97 5.93
C GLY A 97 -6.26 2.79 6.47
N ASP A 98 -5.31 2.32 5.66
CA ASP A 98 -3.90 2.22 6.03
C ASP A 98 -3.16 3.54 5.76
N TRP A 99 -3.63 4.59 6.45
CA TRP A 99 -3.05 5.94 6.41
C TRP A 99 -1.57 5.97 6.77
N THR A 100 -1.14 5.04 7.63
CA THR A 100 0.24 5.02 8.11
C THR A 100 1.15 4.44 7.03
N GLN A 101 0.75 3.36 6.36
CA GLN A 101 1.49 2.85 5.21
C GLN A 101 1.47 3.84 4.05
N ALA A 102 0.32 4.45 3.74
CA ALA A 102 0.21 5.47 2.70
C ALA A 102 1.20 6.63 2.93
N GLY A 103 1.24 7.18 4.15
CA GLY A 103 2.19 8.25 4.50
C GLY A 103 3.66 7.82 4.42
N ARG A 104 3.99 6.57 4.80
CA ARG A 104 5.35 6.03 4.63
C ARG A 104 5.74 5.90 3.16
N GLU A 105 4.83 5.43 2.31
CA GLU A 105 5.09 5.33 0.87
C GLU A 105 5.28 6.72 0.24
N CYS A 106 4.49 7.73 0.60
CA CYS A 106 4.73 9.12 0.18
C CYS A 106 6.14 9.59 0.54
N ARG A 107 6.52 9.41 1.82
CA ARG A 107 7.83 9.82 2.30
C ARG A 107 8.95 9.12 1.53
N ARG A 108 8.81 7.81 1.32
CA ARG A 108 9.80 7.02 0.58
C ARG A 108 9.92 7.50 -0.87
N MET A 109 8.79 7.71 -1.57
CA MET A 109 8.82 8.26 -2.93
C MET A 109 9.53 9.60 -2.97
N MET A 110 9.29 10.51 -2.01
CA MET A 110 10.01 11.79 -1.94
C MET A 110 11.51 11.60 -1.66
N GLU A 111 11.90 10.65 -0.82
CA GLU A 111 13.31 10.33 -0.53
C GLU A 111 14.03 9.75 -1.76
N ASP A 112 13.35 8.95 -2.59
CA ASP A 112 13.87 8.44 -3.87
C ASP A 112 14.19 9.54 -4.89
N GLN A 113 13.63 10.75 -4.70
CA GLN A 113 13.95 11.91 -5.54
C GLN A 113 15.28 12.57 -5.16
N VAL A 114 15.65 12.50 -3.88
CA VAL A 114 16.85 13.15 -3.34
C VAL A 114 18.09 12.29 -3.54
N GLN A 115 17.93 10.96 -3.57
CA GLN A 115 19.03 9.99 -3.80
C GLN A 115 19.26 9.66 -5.29
N ARG A 116 19.02 10.64 -6.17
CA ARG A 116 19.23 10.54 -7.62
C ARG A 116 20.61 11.01 -8.02
#